data_AF-A0A7S1C5S2-F1
#
_entry.id   AF-A0A7S1C5S2-F1
#
_cell.length_a   1.000
_cell.length_b   1.000
_cell.length_c   1.000
_cell.angle_alpha   90.00
_cell.angle_beta   90.00
_cell.angle_gamma   90.00
#
_symmetry.space_group_name_H-M   'P 1'
#
loop_
_entity.id
_entity.type
_entity.pdbx_description
1 polymer ?
#
loop_
_entity_poly.entity_id
_entity_poly.type
_entity_poly.pdbx_seq_one_letter_code
_entity_poly.pdbx_strand_id
1 'polypeptide(L)'
;LEWPTPTRIATHRHLQRLRLPTSARHARARAPRTFAPAAAAAPRARAVGAAVSPVDRGDAPRRIGTMADKRGKGKGKGKASEPKSGRGWAKVHKSALIVAPPEEAFAAINAIRAEHDKAYPRWMPHVNTLYPFFEDSRFGDAEKLLRARLADVRPFTCRLARFGHFAHKRNCTVWLEPETPGDAEAFKRLHAALLEVFPECDDTVRGGTFTPHLTCGQWLPRDVEAAKAELGEGWTAVEWVVDHVQLISRSD
;
A
#
# COMPACT_ATOMS: atom_id res chain seq x y z
N LEU A 1 -28.97 1.65 9.43
CA LEU A 1 -28.27 1.56 10.72
C LEU A 1 -27.05 2.45 10.63
N GLU A 2 -26.85 3.32 11.62
CA GLU A 2 -25.79 4.33 11.60
C GLU A 2 -24.44 3.75 12.03
N TRP A 3 -23.37 4.40 11.57
CA TRP A 3 -22.01 4.17 12.05
C TRP A 3 -21.94 4.37 13.57
N PRO A 4 -21.23 3.53 14.35
CA PRO A 4 -21.19 3.66 15.80
C PRO A 4 -20.70 5.04 16.26
N THR A 5 -21.38 5.59 17.26
CA THR A 5 -21.15 6.93 17.84
C THR A 5 -19.67 7.11 18.20
N PRO A 6 -19.04 8.28 17.93
CA PRO A 6 -17.59 8.38 17.69
C PRO A 6 -16.68 8.34 18.93
N THR A 7 -17.09 7.72 20.03
CA THR A 7 -16.37 7.78 21.32
C THR A 7 -15.07 6.95 21.34
N ARG A 8 -14.80 6.09 20.35
CA ARG A 8 -13.61 5.21 20.30
C ARG A 8 -13.00 4.97 18.91
N ILE A 9 -13.43 5.70 17.87
CA ILE A 9 -12.72 5.72 16.58
C ILE A 9 -11.97 7.04 16.49
N ALA A 10 -10.66 7.00 16.23
CA ALA A 10 -9.84 8.19 16.11
C ALA A 10 -10.42 9.09 15.01
N THR A 11 -10.85 10.30 15.39
CA THR A 11 -11.46 11.24 14.43
C THR A 11 -10.44 11.59 13.35
N HIS A 12 -10.84 11.40 12.10
CA HIS A 12 -10.05 11.86 10.96
C HIS A 12 -9.90 13.37 11.06
N ARG A 13 -8.66 13.85 11.19
CA ARG A 13 -8.37 15.27 11.33
C ARG A 13 -8.58 16.00 10.01
N HIS A 14 -8.25 15.33 8.90
CA HIS A 14 -8.46 15.84 7.55
C HIS A 14 -8.83 14.70 6.59
N LEU A 15 -9.80 14.97 5.72
CA LEU A 15 -10.21 14.12 4.61
C LEU A 15 -10.39 15.01 3.38
N GLN A 16 -9.61 14.79 2.33
CA GLN A 16 -9.67 15.60 1.12
C GLN A 16 -9.72 14.73 -0.14
N ARG A 17 -10.82 14.84 -0.89
CA ARG A 17 -11.07 14.07 -2.12
C ARG A 17 -10.54 14.81 -3.35
N LEU A 18 -9.73 14.12 -4.14
CA LEU A 18 -9.07 14.60 -5.36
C LEU A 18 -9.63 13.86 -6.58
N ARG A 19 -10.56 14.50 -7.31
CA ARG A 19 -11.25 13.86 -8.45
C ARG A 19 -10.33 13.64 -9.65
N LEU A 20 -10.50 12.48 -10.26
CA LEU A 20 -10.07 12.11 -11.60
C LEU A 20 -11.03 12.72 -12.64
N PRO A 21 -10.57 13.07 -13.85
CA PRO A 21 -11.40 13.65 -14.90
C PRO A 21 -12.42 12.65 -15.48
N THR A 22 -13.70 13.02 -15.49
CA THR A 22 -14.79 12.21 -16.06
C THR A 22 -14.80 12.13 -17.59
N SER A 23 -13.95 12.90 -18.28
CA SER A 23 -13.81 12.86 -19.74
C SER A 23 -12.34 12.88 -20.12
N ALA A 24 -11.95 12.00 -21.04
CA ALA A 24 -10.65 12.02 -21.66
C ALA A 24 -10.50 13.25 -22.58
N ARG A 25 -10.11 14.39 -22.01
CA ARG A 25 -9.42 15.41 -22.81
C ARG A 25 -8.25 14.71 -23.47
N HIS A 26 -8.20 14.75 -24.80
CA HIS A 26 -7.13 14.12 -25.56
C HIS A 26 -5.81 14.83 -25.24
N ALA A 27 -5.10 14.32 -24.23
CA ALA A 27 -3.70 14.62 -24.02
C ALA A 27 -2.97 14.15 -25.29
N ARG A 28 -2.64 15.09 -26.18
CA ARG A 28 -1.74 14.83 -27.31
C ARG A 28 -0.47 14.24 -26.69
N ALA A 29 -0.19 12.98 -27.00
CA ALA A 29 0.93 12.25 -26.42
C ALA A 29 2.22 13.04 -26.67
N ARG A 30 2.72 13.73 -25.64
CA ARG A 30 4.10 14.18 -25.63
C ARG A 30 4.95 12.93 -25.42
N ALA A 31 5.73 12.58 -26.45
CA ALA A 31 6.62 11.44 -26.39
C ALA A 31 7.48 11.50 -25.12
N PRO A 32 7.69 10.36 -24.43
CA PRO A 32 8.54 10.34 -23.24
C PRO A 32 9.94 10.81 -23.61
N ARG A 33 10.50 11.74 -22.81
CA ARG A 33 11.91 12.09 -22.93
C ARG A 33 12.74 10.89 -22.51
N THR A 34 13.30 10.19 -23.49
CA THR A 34 14.19 9.06 -23.27
C THR A 34 15.46 9.52 -22.55
N PHE A 35 15.57 9.21 -21.27
CA PHE A 35 16.87 9.19 -20.60
C PHE A 35 17.59 7.91 -20.99
N ALA A 36 18.67 8.04 -21.76
CA ALA A 36 19.53 6.90 -22.09
C ALA A 36 20.31 6.46 -20.83
N PRO A 37 20.31 5.16 -20.46
CA PRO A 37 21.20 4.67 -19.43
C PRO A 37 22.64 4.64 -19.95
N ALA A 38 23.59 5.02 -19.08
CA ALA A 38 25.01 4.88 -19.39
C ALA A 38 25.40 3.39 -19.51
N ALA A 39 26.17 3.06 -20.53
CA ALA A 39 26.56 1.67 -20.81
C ALA A 39 27.55 1.14 -19.75
N ALA A 40 27.29 -0.06 -19.25
CA ALA A 40 28.25 -0.86 -18.48
C ALA A 40 28.49 -2.20 -19.22
N ALA A 41 29.76 -2.57 -19.39
CA ALA A 41 30.15 -3.69 -20.23
C ALA A 41 29.90 -5.07 -19.60
N ALA A 42 29.55 -6.05 -20.42
CA ALA A 42 29.37 -7.45 -20.01
C ALA A 42 30.65 -8.28 -20.20
N PRO A 43 30.87 -9.30 -19.35
CA PRO A 43 31.62 -10.49 -19.72
C PRO A 43 30.69 -11.71 -19.96
N ARG A 44 31.26 -12.77 -20.56
CA ARG A 44 30.54 -13.81 -21.29
C ARG A 44 29.94 -14.94 -20.42
N ALA A 45 28.93 -15.60 -20.98
CA ALA A 45 28.22 -16.72 -20.38
C ALA A 45 28.98 -18.06 -20.42
N ARG A 46 28.54 -19.01 -19.58
CA ARG A 46 28.69 -20.46 -19.81
C ARG A 46 27.45 -21.17 -19.24
N ALA A 47 26.86 -22.10 -20.01
CA ALA A 47 25.55 -22.69 -19.70
C ALA A 47 25.64 -24.20 -19.42
N VAL A 48 25.07 -24.62 -18.28
CA VAL A 48 24.55 -25.96 -17.88
C VAL A 48 23.60 -25.71 -16.69
N GLY A 49 22.46 -26.36 -16.46
CA GLY A 49 21.70 -27.30 -17.29
C GLY A 49 20.66 -28.08 -16.45
N ALA A 50 19.44 -28.27 -17.00
CA ALA A 50 18.37 -29.20 -16.58
C ALA A 50 17.87 -29.23 -15.10
N ALA A 51 16.64 -28.73 -14.92
CA ALA A 51 15.46 -29.41 -14.33
C ALA A 51 15.37 -29.82 -12.82
N VAL A 52 14.10 -30.10 -12.46
CA VAL A 52 13.51 -30.81 -11.30
C VAL A 52 13.52 -30.21 -9.86
N SER A 53 12.32 -30.19 -9.26
CA SER A 53 12.01 -30.23 -7.81
C SER A 53 12.04 -31.70 -7.33
N PRO A 54 11.70 -32.11 -6.06
CA PRO A 54 11.15 -31.36 -4.90
C PRO A 54 11.74 -31.80 -3.51
N VAL A 55 11.00 -31.46 -2.42
CA VAL A 55 10.98 -32.08 -1.06
C VAL A 55 11.99 -31.64 0.01
N ASP A 56 11.50 -30.75 0.90
CA ASP A 56 11.29 -30.88 2.37
C ASP A 56 12.22 -31.70 3.32
N ARG A 57 12.29 -31.18 4.57
CA ARG A 57 12.82 -31.69 5.87
C ARG A 57 14.33 -31.79 6.11
N GLY A 58 14.76 -31.28 7.27
CA GLY A 58 16.17 -31.34 7.69
C GLY A 58 16.53 -30.78 9.08
N ASP A 59 15.65 -30.94 10.08
CA ASP A 59 15.99 -30.94 11.54
C ASP A 59 16.54 -29.65 12.22
N ALA A 60 16.58 -29.68 13.56
CA ALA A 60 16.73 -28.52 14.45
C ALA A 60 18.00 -28.57 15.36
N PRO A 61 18.02 -28.03 16.59
CA PRO A 61 18.80 -26.81 16.87
C PRO A 61 19.98 -27.02 17.82
N ARG A 62 20.99 -26.13 17.80
CA ARG A 62 22.06 -26.10 18.82
C ARG A 62 22.40 -24.73 19.41
N ARG A 63 21.84 -24.55 20.62
CA ARG A 63 22.47 -24.11 21.87
C ARG A 63 22.98 -22.67 22.06
N ILE A 64 22.67 -22.21 23.27
CA ILE A 64 23.03 -20.98 23.96
C ILE A 64 24.54 -20.92 24.26
N GLY A 65 25.13 -19.74 24.14
CA GLY A 65 26.43 -19.39 24.72
C GLY A 65 26.37 -17.98 25.33
N THR A 66 26.73 -17.85 26.61
CA THR A 66 26.77 -16.59 27.37
C THR A 66 28.19 -16.03 27.43
N MET A 67 28.35 -14.69 27.41
CA MET A 67 29.03 -13.89 28.46
C MET A 67 29.50 -12.47 28.00
N ALA A 68 29.16 -11.50 28.85
CA ALA A 68 29.93 -10.34 29.35
C ALA A 68 30.69 -9.33 28.45
N ASP A 69 30.28 -8.05 28.63
CA ASP A 69 31.02 -6.76 28.66
C ASP A 69 32.46 -6.64 28.10
N LYS A 70 32.63 -5.76 27.09
CA LYS A 70 33.78 -4.83 27.01
C LYS A 70 33.36 -3.43 26.57
N ARG A 71 33.88 -2.42 27.28
CA ARG A 71 33.71 -0.98 27.04
C ARG A 71 34.70 -0.40 26.01
N GLY A 72 34.22 0.56 25.22
CA GLY A 72 34.91 1.86 25.09
C GLY A 72 35.56 2.27 23.75
N LYS A 73 35.17 3.48 23.29
CA LYS A 73 35.81 4.34 22.25
C LYS A 73 35.79 3.81 20.80
N GLY A 74 35.60 4.63 19.76
CA GLY A 74 35.24 6.05 19.70
C GLY A 74 35.52 6.68 18.31
N LYS A 75 34.71 7.67 17.90
CA LYS A 75 34.90 8.56 16.72
C LYS A 75 34.91 7.91 15.32
N GLY A 76 33.73 7.53 14.84
CA GLY A 76 33.44 7.57 13.40
C GLY A 76 32.93 8.96 13.01
N LYS A 77 33.66 9.71 12.17
CA LYS A 77 33.10 10.93 11.53
C LYS A 77 31.97 10.48 10.61
N GLY A 78 30.73 10.84 10.94
CA GLY A 78 29.60 10.60 10.05
C GLY A 78 29.84 11.32 8.74
N LYS A 79 30.01 10.59 7.63
CA LYS A 79 29.82 11.17 6.30
C LYS A 79 28.41 11.72 6.28
N ALA A 80 28.26 13.02 6.02
CA ALA A 80 26.95 13.56 5.69
C ALA A 80 26.44 12.77 4.46
N SER A 81 25.38 11.99 4.66
CA SER A 81 24.69 11.36 3.54
C SER A 81 24.15 12.48 2.66
N GLU A 82 24.40 12.37 1.36
CA GLU A 82 23.84 13.28 0.36
C GLU A 82 22.32 13.42 0.59
N PRO A 83 21.75 14.62 0.40
CA PRO A 83 20.33 14.84 0.61
C PRO A 83 19.55 13.90 -0.31
N LYS A 84 18.80 12.97 0.27
CA LYS A 84 17.88 12.11 -0.48
C LYS A 84 16.97 13.02 -1.30
N SER A 85 16.93 12.80 -2.61
CA SER A 85 16.20 13.62 -3.58
C SER A 85 14.70 13.59 -3.32
N GLY A 86 14.24 14.54 -2.50
CA GLY A 86 12.85 14.70 -2.07
C GLY A 86 12.61 16.12 -1.55
N ARG A 87 11.36 16.51 -1.40
CA ARG A 87 10.91 17.89 -1.15
C ARG A 87 11.25 18.46 0.24
N GLY A 88 12.01 17.73 1.05
CA GLY A 88 12.28 18.07 2.46
C GLY A 88 11.08 17.89 3.39
N TRP A 89 9.97 17.31 2.91
CA TRP A 89 8.76 17.09 3.69
C TRP A 89 8.87 15.80 4.51
N ALA A 90 8.53 15.85 5.80
CA ALA A 90 8.53 14.69 6.69
C ALA A 90 7.34 13.76 6.39
N LYS A 91 7.58 12.45 6.35
CA LYS A 91 6.53 11.43 6.27
C LYS A 91 6.15 10.93 7.65
N VAL A 92 4.86 10.67 7.86
CA VAL A 92 4.29 10.21 9.14
C VAL A 92 3.33 9.04 8.95
N HIS A 93 3.32 8.09 9.89
CA HIS A 93 2.38 6.95 9.89
C HIS A 93 0.93 7.32 10.29
N LYS A 94 0.66 8.63 10.42
CA LYS A 94 -0.65 9.21 10.75
C LYS A 94 -1.34 9.82 9.53
N SER A 95 -0.76 9.67 8.34
CA SER A 95 -1.35 10.09 7.08
C SER A 95 -1.07 9.09 5.95
N ALA A 96 -1.96 9.11 4.96
CA ALA A 96 -1.88 8.30 3.76
C ALA A 96 -2.52 9.02 2.58
N LEU A 97 -2.13 8.62 1.37
CA LEU A 97 -2.93 8.79 0.16
C LEU A 97 -3.56 7.43 -0.17
N ILE A 98 -4.87 7.42 -0.37
CA ILE A 98 -5.68 6.19 -0.44
C ILE A 98 -6.75 6.24 -1.53
N VAL A 99 -7.38 5.08 -1.77
CA VAL A 99 -8.70 4.96 -2.40
C VAL A 99 -9.63 4.25 -1.42
N ALA A 100 -10.79 4.82 -1.11
CA ALA A 100 -11.82 4.16 -0.30
C ALA A 100 -12.94 3.55 -1.18
N PRO A 101 -13.61 2.47 -0.73
CA PRO A 101 -14.91 2.08 -1.26
C PRO A 101 -16.00 3.12 -0.88
N PRO A 102 -17.23 3.00 -1.42
CA PRO A 102 -18.35 3.82 -1.01
C PRO A 102 -18.66 3.63 0.49
N GLU A 103 -19.23 4.65 1.13
CA GLU A 103 -19.47 4.65 2.59
C GLU A 103 -20.55 3.63 2.98
N GLU A 104 -21.45 3.31 2.07
CA GLU A 104 -22.48 2.28 2.20
C GLU A 104 -21.85 0.89 2.40
N ALA A 105 -20.67 0.64 1.80
CA ALA A 105 -19.92 -0.60 1.98
C ALA A 105 -19.16 -0.66 3.32
N PHE A 106 -18.99 0.47 4.01
CA PHE A 106 -18.19 0.50 5.24
C PHE A 106 -18.81 -0.37 6.34
N ALA A 107 -20.14 -0.43 6.48
CA ALA A 107 -20.77 -1.24 7.51
C ALA A 107 -20.39 -2.73 7.40
N ALA A 108 -20.50 -3.32 6.20
CA ALA A 108 -20.16 -4.71 5.94
C ALA A 108 -18.66 -5.00 6.13
N ILE A 109 -17.77 -4.14 5.62
CA ILE A 109 -16.32 -4.32 5.78
C ILE A 109 -15.91 -4.19 7.25
N ASN A 110 -16.54 -3.29 8.01
CA ASN A 110 -16.15 -3.06 9.40
C ASN A 110 -16.76 -4.04 10.40
N ALA A 111 -17.79 -4.80 10.05
CA ALA A 111 -18.17 -5.99 10.83
C ALA A 111 -16.96 -6.93 10.96
N ILE A 112 -16.32 -7.26 9.84
CA ILE A 112 -15.10 -8.09 9.78
C ILE A 112 -13.93 -7.40 10.50
N ARG A 113 -13.69 -6.11 10.22
CA ARG A 113 -12.53 -5.39 10.79
C ARG A 113 -12.64 -5.15 12.29
N ALA A 114 -13.84 -4.99 12.84
CA ALA A 114 -14.03 -4.76 14.27
C ALA A 114 -13.55 -5.95 15.12
N GLU A 115 -13.67 -7.16 14.59
CA GLU A 115 -13.27 -8.40 15.25
C GLU A 115 -11.80 -8.75 15.01
N HIS A 116 -11.26 -8.42 13.82
CA HIS A 116 -9.99 -8.98 13.35
C HIS A 116 -8.89 -7.97 12.99
N ASP A 117 -9.20 -6.68 12.80
CA ASP A 117 -8.21 -5.67 12.39
C ASP A 117 -7.79 -4.75 13.55
N LYS A 118 -6.53 -4.87 13.97
CA LYS A 118 -5.93 -3.97 14.98
C LYS A 118 -5.86 -2.51 14.54
N ALA A 119 -6.10 -2.20 13.27
CA ALA A 119 -6.20 -0.85 12.73
C ALA A 119 -7.64 -0.31 12.62
N TYR A 120 -8.67 -1.14 12.85
CA TYR A 120 -10.08 -0.73 12.80
C TYR A 120 -10.39 0.57 13.57
N PRO A 121 -9.98 0.74 14.85
CA PRO A 121 -10.35 1.93 15.63
C PRO A 121 -9.67 3.23 15.15
N ARG A 122 -8.84 3.19 14.11
CA ARG A 122 -8.00 4.33 13.69
C ARG A 122 -8.09 4.66 12.20
N TRP A 123 -8.74 3.83 11.39
CA TRP A 123 -8.85 4.02 9.94
C TRP A 123 -10.15 3.44 9.41
N MET A 124 -10.84 4.19 8.54
CA MET A 124 -11.89 3.69 7.66
C MET A 124 -11.37 2.55 6.75
N PRO A 125 -12.25 1.75 6.11
CA PRO A 125 -11.86 0.86 5.01
C PRO A 125 -11.18 1.61 3.87
N HIS A 126 -9.99 1.18 3.46
CA HIS A 126 -9.24 1.82 2.38
C HIS A 126 -8.22 0.89 1.73
N VAL A 127 -7.90 1.17 0.47
CA VAL A 127 -6.72 0.69 -0.23
C VAL A 127 -5.63 1.75 -0.11
N ASN A 128 -4.48 1.40 0.44
CA ASN A 128 -3.33 2.31 0.48
C ASN A 128 -2.71 2.46 -0.90
N THR A 129 -2.55 3.70 -1.39
CA THR A 129 -1.74 3.98 -2.58
C THR A 129 -0.36 4.50 -2.18
N LEU A 130 -0.27 5.49 -1.30
CA LEU A 130 1.00 5.94 -0.71
C LEU A 130 0.86 6.00 0.83
N TYR A 131 1.63 5.16 1.53
CA TYR A 131 1.67 5.13 3.00
C TYR A 131 3.06 4.66 3.49
N PRO A 132 3.69 5.34 4.48
CA PRO A 132 3.28 6.63 5.07
C PRO A 132 3.32 7.78 4.07
N PHE A 133 2.54 8.83 4.33
CA PHE A 133 2.52 10.06 3.54
C PHE A 133 2.98 11.27 4.37
N PHE A 134 2.95 12.48 3.82
CA PHE A 134 3.42 13.70 4.51
C PHE A 134 2.48 14.17 5.63
N GLU A 135 2.97 15.04 6.51
CA GLU A 135 2.13 15.75 7.48
C GLU A 135 0.95 16.48 6.81
N ASP A 136 -0.17 16.59 7.54
CA ASP A 136 -1.41 17.23 7.10
C ASP A 136 -1.22 18.70 6.70
N SER A 137 -0.28 19.39 7.35
CA SER A 137 0.20 20.74 6.99
C SER A 137 0.67 20.88 5.53
N ARG A 138 1.00 19.78 4.86
CA ARG A 138 1.44 19.73 3.44
C ARG A 138 0.34 19.33 2.46
N PHE A 139 -0.86 18.97 2.93
CA PHE A 139 -1.92 18.47 2.04
C PHE A 139 -2.36 19.51 0.99
N GLY A 140 -2.43 20.79 1.36
CA GLY A 140 -2.76 21.85 0.40
C GLY A 140 -1.72 22.05 -0.71
N ASP A 141 -0.44 21.77 -0.44
CA ASP A 141 0.62 21.80 -1.47
C ASP A 141 0.65 20.48 -2.27
N ALA A 142 0.40 19.36 -1.60
CA ALA A 142 0.28 18.06 -2.24
C ALA A 142 -0.91 18.01 -3.22
N GLU A 143 -2.07 18.60 -2.89
CA GLU A 143 -3.22 18.71 -3.78
C GLU A 143 -2.84 19.41 -5.10
N LYS A 144 -2.19 20.58 -5.02
CA LYS A 144 -1.79 21.37 -6.20
C LYS A 144 -0.90 20.55 -7.15
N LEU A 145 0.05 19.80 -6.59
CA LEU A 145 0.95 18.92 -7.36
C LEU A 145 0.20 17.72 -7.97
N LEU A 146 -0.67 17.08 -7.21
CA LEU A 146 -1.47 15.93 -7.67
C LEU A 146 -2.47 16.31 -8.75
N ARG A 147 -3.14 17.46 -8.64
CA ARG A 147 -4.20 17.90 -9.54
C ARG A 147 -3.74 17.98 -11.00
N ALA A 148 -2.49 18.36 -11.24
CA ALA A 148 -1.90 18.37 -12.59
C ALA A 148 -1.68 16.96 -13.14
N ARG A 149 -1.20 16.01 -12.32
CA ARG A 149 -0.88 14.65 -12.78
C ARG A 149 -2.10 13.74 -12.89
N LEU A 150 -3.07 13.89 -11.98
CA LEU A 150 -4.33 13.14 -12.00
C LEU A 150 -5.23 13.51 -13.19
N ALA A 151 -4.95 14.63 -13.88
CA ALA A 151 -5.66 15.02 -15.10
C ALA A 151 -5.44 14.06 -16.30
N ASP A 152 -4.43 13.19 -16.24
CA ASP A 152 -4.20 12.13 -17.25
C ASP A 152 -4.75 10.76 -16.81
N VAL A 153 -5.17 10.61 -15.55
CA VAL A 153 -5.60 9.32 -14.98
C VAL A 153 -7.12 9.18 -15.12
N ARG A 154 -7.57 8.28 -16.00
CA ARG A 154 -9.01 8.02 -16.17
C ARG A 154 -9.60 7.30 -14.95
N PRO A 155 -10.85 7.61 -14.56
CA PRO A 155 -11.64 6.77 -13.66
C PRO A 155 -11.74 5.33 -14.17
N PHE A 156 -11.88 4.38 -13.24
CA PHE A 156 -11.97 2.95 -13.52
C PHE A 156 -12.88 2.25 -12.51
N THR A 157 -13.48 1.12 -12.91
CA THR A 157 -14.28 0.30 -11.98
C THR A 157 -13.35 -0.48 -11.05
N CYS A 158 -13.64 -0.46 -9.75
CA CYS A 158 -13.04 -1.34 -8.75
C CYS A 158 -14.10 -2.27 -8.17
N ARG A 159 -13.76 -3.55 -8.01
CA ARG A 159 -14.62 -4.58 -7.42
C ARG A 159 -13.89 -5.34 -6.31
N LEU A 160 -14.48 -5.39 -5.13
CA LEU A 160 -14.01 -6.17 -3.98
C LEU A 160 -14.87 -7.44 -3.87
N ALA A 161 -14.48 -8.51 -4.57
CA ALA A 161 -15.23 -9.76 -4.65
C ALA A 161 -14.57 -10.96 -3.95
N ARG A 162 -13.24 -10.96 -3.77
CA ARG A 162 -12.47 -12.10 -3.27
C ARG A 162 -11.58 -11.70 -2.10
N PHE A 163 -11.38 -12.63 -1.16
CA PHE A 163 -10.39 -12.50 -0.09
C PHE A 163 -9.06 -13.14 -0.48
N GLY A 164 -7.98 -12.39 -0.34
CA GLY A 164 -6.60 -12.88 -0.37
C GLY A 164 -5.94 -12.78 1.00
N HIS A 165 -4.68 -13.21 1.08
CA HIS A 165 -3.87 -12.95 2.27
C HIS A 165 -2.40 -12.70 1.93
N PHE A 166 -1.68 -12.04 2.84
CA PHE A 166 -0.22 -12.01 2.88
C PHE A 166 0.26 -12.76 4.13
N ALA A 167 1.23 -13.65 3.97
CA ALA A 167 1.88 -14.34 5.09
C ALA A 167 3.01 -13.48 5.67
N HIS A 168 3.02 -13.35 7.00
CA HIS A 168 4.12 -12.76 7.77
C HIS A 168 4.69 -13.80 8.74
N LYS A 169 5.79 -13.46 9.43
CA LYS A 169 6.50 -14.38 10.34
C LYS A 169 5.66 -15.00 11.47
N ARG A 170 4.52 -14.40 11.85
CA ARG A 170 3.68 -14.85 12.99
C ARG A 170 2.17 -14.84 12.74
N ASN A 171 1.71 -14.29 11.63
CA ASN A 171 0.30 -14.10 11.30
C ASN A 171 0.15 -13.92 9.77
N CYS A 172 -1.08 -13.98 9.30
CA CYS A 172 -1.44 -13.59 7.94
C CYS A 172 -2.36 -12.36 7.99
N THR A 173 -2.13 -11.38 7.11
CA THR A 173 -3.10 -10.30 6.88
C THR A 173 -4.10 -10.79 5.83
N VAL A 174 -5.38 -10.89 6.17
CA VAL A 174 -6.45 -11.14 5.18
C VAL A 174 -6.98 -9.81 4.67
N TRP A 175 -7.28 -9.76 3.37
CA TRP A 175 -7.68 -8.55 2.67
C TRP A 175 -8.66 -8.86 1.53
N LEU A 176 -9.50 -7.88 1.18
CA LEU A 176 -10.28 -7.91 -0.06
C LEU A 176 -9.41 -7.46 -1.24
N GLU A 177 -9.49 -8.20 -2.35
CA GLU A 177 -8.77 -7.94 -3.61
C GLU A 177 -9.45 -6.80 -4.38
N PRO A 178 -8.76 -5.66 -4.65
CA PRO A 178 -9.27 -4.57 -5.47
C PRO A 178 -9.11 -4.94 -6.95
N GLU A 179 -10.03 -5.77 -7.44
CA GLU A 179 -10.11 -6.14 -8.85
C GLU A 179 -10.50 -4.93 -9.69
N THR A 180 -10.04 -4.88 -10.94
CA THR A 180 -10.36 -3.79 -11.87
C THR A 180 -10.90 -4.39 -13.18
N PRO A 181 -12.20 -4.74 -13.23
CA PRO A 181 -12.81 -5.39 -14.39
C PRO A 181 -12.58 -4.59 -15.69
N GLY A 182 -12.07 -5.26 -16.71
CA GLY A 182 -11.71 -4.66 -18.00
C GLY A 182 -10.37 -3.91 -18.03
N ASP A 183 -9.67 -3.72 -16.90
CA ASP A 183 -8.43 -2.93 -16.84
C ASP A 183 -7.53 -3.31 -15.64
N ALA A 184 -6.98 -4.54 -15.66
CA ALA A 184 -6.22 -5.13 -14.55
C ALA A 184 -5.00 -4.30 -14.05
N GLU A 185 -4.52 -3.33 -14.83
CA GLU A 185 -3.38 -2.47 -14.47
C GLU A 185 -3.82 -1.09 -13.93
N ALA A 186 -5.12 -0.80 -13.81
CA ALA A 186 -5.61 0.53 -13.45
C ALA A 186 -5.09 1.04 -12.09
N PHE A 187 -5.11 0.20 -11.04
CA PHE A 187 -4.54 0.56 -9.74
C PHE A 187 -3.02 0.81 -9.80
N LYS A 188 -2.28 0.04 -10.60
CA LYS A 188 -0.82 0.22 -10.76
C LYS A 188 -0.49 1.50 -11.53
N ARG A 189 -1.29 1.85 -12.55
CA ARG A 189 -1.12 3.13 -13.28
C ARG A 189 -1.48 4.34 -12.41
N LEU A 190 -2.55 4.23 -11.60
CA LEU A 190 -2.85 5.25 -10.59
C LEU A 190 -1.68 5.37 -9.62
N HIS A 191 -1.20 4.26 -9.05
CA HIS A 191 -0.04 4.24 -8.14
C HIS A 191 1.21 4.89 -8.76
N ALA A 192 1.57 4.52 -9.98
CA ALA A 192 2.71 5.09 -10.70
C ALA A 192 2.56 6.60 -10.90
N ALA A 193 1.39 7.08 -11.32
CA ALA A 193 1.12 8.50 -11.47
C ALA A 193 1.22 9.28 -10.14
N LEU A 194 0.87 8.65 -9.02
CA LEU A 194 1.02 9.23 -7.68
C LEU A 194 2.48 9.24 -7.21
N LEU A 195 3.22 8.15 -7.47
CA LEU A 195 4.62 8.01 -7.10
C LEU A 195 5.55 8.89 -7.96
N GLU A 196 5.21 9.17 -9.21
CA GLU A 196 5.91 10.17 -10.03
C GLU A 196 5.83 11.59 -9.41
N VAL A 197 4.73 11.92 -8.73
CA VAL A 197 4.58 13.19 -8.01
C VAL A 197 5.33 13.17 -6.68
N PHE A 198 5.37 12.02 -5.98
CA PHE A 198 6.03 11.88 -4.67
C PHE A 198 6.97 10.67 -4.62
N PRO A 199 8.11 10.70 -5.33
CA PRO A 199 9.04 9.57 -5.39
C PRO A 199 9.64 9.21 -4.03
N GLU A 200 9.61 10.12 -3.06
CA GLU A 200 10.02 9.84 -1.69
C GLU A 200 8.98 9.01 -0.89
N CYS A 201 7.78 8.75 -1.40
CA CYS A 201 6.71 7.96 -0.76
C CYS A 201 6.66 6.49 -1.25
N ASP A 202 7.84 5.91 -1.47
CA ASP A 202 8.07 4.60 -2.10
C ASP A 202 7.79 3.36 -1.23
N ASP A 203 7.43 3.50 0.05
CA ASP A 203 7.36 2.37 0.99
C ASP A 203 6.42 1.24 0.53
N THR A 204 5.37 1.57 -0.22
CA THR A 204 4.40 0.61 -0.80
C THR A 204 4.96 -0.27 -1.92
N VAL A 205 6.16 0.06 -2.44
CA VAL A 205 6.89 -0.70 -3.49
C VAL A 205 8.29 -1.14 -3.07
N ARG A 206 8.72 -0.88 -1.82
CA ARG A 206 10.04 -1.35 -1.33
C ARG A 206 10.17 -2.87 -1.27
N GLY A 207 9.05 -3.59 -1.22
CA GLY A 207 9.01 -5.05 -1.31
C GLY A 207 8.95 -5.61 -2.74
N GLY A 208 9.00 -4.74 -3.77
CA GLY A 208 8.81 -5.12 -5.17
C GLY A 208 7.60 -4.43 -5.79
N THR A 209 6.69 -5.21 -6.40
CA THR A 209 5.52 -4.65 -7.10
C THR A 209 4.47 -4.10 -6.13
N PHE A 210 3.80 -3.01 -6.53
CA PHE A 210 2.61 -2.53 -5.82
C PHE A 210 1.47 -3.55 -5.93
N THR A 211 1.03 -4.07 -4.78
CA THR A 211 -0.12 -4.97 -4.68
C THR A 211 -1.26 -4.25 -3.95
N PRO A 212 -2.30 -3.76 -4.66
CA PRO A 212 -3.44 -3.11 -4.02
C PRO A 212 -4.21 -4.12 -3.17
N HIS A 213 -4.63 -3.72 -1.97
CA HIS A 213 -5.38 -4.55 -1.04
C HIS A 213 -6.16 -3.69 -0.04
N LEU A 214 -7.33 -4.15 0.39
CA LEU A 214 -8.07 -3.56 1.51
C LEU A 214 -8.00 -4.52 2.70
N THR A 215 -7.26 -4.15 3.75
CA THR A 215 -7.07 -5.02 4.94
C THR A 215 -8.37 -5.24 5.71
N CYS A 216 -8.73 -6.51 5.90
CA CYS A 216 -9.90 -6.93 6.69
C CYS A 216 -9.53 -7.40 8.10
N GLY A 217 -8.29 -7.87 8.32
CA GLY A 217 -7.83 -8.26 9.65
C GLY A 217 -6.55 -9.09 9.65
N GLN A 218 -6.22 -9.69 10.79
CA GLN A 218 -5.03 -10.52 10.97
C GLN A 218 -5.34 -11.84 11.68
N TRP A 219 -5.06 -12.96 11.02
CA TRP A 219 -5.29 -14.33 11.51
C TRP A 219 -3.97 -15.06 11.78
N LEU A 220 -4.01 -16.18 12.50
CA LEU A 220 -2.86 -17.07 12.60
C LEU A 220 -2.70 -17.91 11.31
N PRO A 221 -1.49 -18.30 10.90
CA PRO A 221 -1.28 -18.93 9.58
C PRO A 221 -2.04 -20.24 9.37
N ARG A 222 -2.30 -21.00 10.44
CA ARG A 222 -3.10 -22.24 10.40
C ARG A 222 -4.60 -22.01 10.20
N ASP A 223 -5.11 -20.81 10.51
CA ASP A 223 -6.54 -20.48 10.53
C ASP A 223 -6.95 -19.68 9.27
N VAL A 224 -5.98 -19.22 8.46
CA VAL A 224 -6.20 -18.23 7.39
C VAL A 224 -7.04 -18.74 6.22
N GLU A 225 -6.89 -20.01 5.83
CA GLU A 225 -7.64 -20.57 4.69
C GLU A 225 -9.12 -20.78 5.04
N ALA A 226 -9.40 -21.29 6.25
CA ALA A 226 -10.75 -21.41 6.78
C ALA A 226 -11.42 -20.03 6.91
N ALA A 227 -10.73 -19.04 7.49
CA ALA A 227 -11.25 -17.69 7.62
C ALA A 227 -11.60 -17.04 6.28
N LYS A 228 -10.78 -17.19 5.23
CA LYS A 228 -11.12 -16.69 3.89
C LYS A 228 -12.34 -17.38 3.29
N ALA A 229 -12.54 -18.67 3.55
CA ALA A 229 -13.70 -19.41 3.05
C ALA A 229 -14.98 -18.94 3.74
N GLU A 230 -15.00 -18.90 5.08
CA GLU A 230 -16.11 -18.41 5.90
C GLU A 230 -16.49 -16.96 5.55
N LEU A 231 -15.49 -16.06 5.47
CA LEU A 231 -15.72 -14.69 5.04
C LEU A 231 -16.23 -14.62 3.59
N GLY A 232 -15.77 -15.50 2.71
CA GLY A 232 -16.20 -15.58 1.32
C GLY A 232 -17.66 -16.00 1.15
N GLU A 233 -18.14 -16.96 1.94
CA GLU A 233 -19.54 -17.41 1.93
C GLU A 233 -20.52 -16.31 2.38
N GLY A 234 -20.12 -15.48 3.35
CA GLY A 234 -20.91 -14.35 3.82
C GLY A 234 -20.78 -13.05 3.01
N TRP A 235 -19.89 -12.98 2.01
CA TRP A 235 -19.53 -11.72 1.38
C TRP A 235 -20.32 -11.40 0.10
N THR A 236 -21.02 -10.27 0.11
CA THR A 236 -21.58 -9.67 -1.10
C THR A 236 -20.54 -8.75 -1.74
N ALA A 237 -20.22 -8.99 -3.02
CA ALA A 237 -19.23 -8.20 -3.74
C ALA A 237 -19.62 -6.71 -3.83
N VAL A 238 -18.65 -5.82 -3.57
CA VAL A 238 -18.83 -4.37 -3.65
C VAL A 238 -18.15 -3.86 -4.92
N GLU A 239 -18.88 -3.15 -5.78
CA GLU A 239 -18.36 -2.56 -7.02
C GLU A 239 -18.67 -1.06 -7.09
N TRP A 240 -17.70 -0.25 -7.52
CA TRP A 240 -17.87 1.20 -7.71
C TRP A 240 -16.87 1.76 -8.72
N VAL A 241 -17.12 2.99 -9.18
CA VAL A 241 -16.14 3.75 -9.98
C VAL A 241 -15.18 4.48 -9.06
N VAL A 242 -13.88 4.18 -9.16
CA VAL A 242 -12.81 4.98 -8.58
C VAL A 242 -12.67 6.24 -9.43
N ASP A 243 -13.35 7.31 -9.01
CA ASP A 243 -13.28 8.64 -9.62
C ASP A 243 -12.47 9.65 -8.81
N HIS A 244 -11.83 9.24 -7.70
CA HIS A 244 -11.00 10.10 -6.87
C HIS A 244 -10.01 9.32 -5.98
N VAL A 245 -8.99 10.02 -5.49
CA VAL A 245 -8.15 9.58 -4.35
C VAL A 245 -8.42 10.46 -3.13
N GLN A 246 -8.05 10.00 -1.93
CA GLN A 246 -8.18 10.78 -0.71
C GLN A 246 -6.85 10.97 0.01
N LEU A 247 -6.54 12.21 0.38
CA LEU A 247 -5.56 12.52 1.43
C LEU A 247 -6.27 12.38 2.78
N ILE A 248 -5.75 11.52 3.65
CA ILE A 248 -6.30 11.27 4.99
C ILE A 248 -5.24 11.51 6.07
N SER A 249 -5.65 12.09 7.19
CA SER A 249 -4.83 12.16 8.41
C SER A 249 -5.66 11.87 9.67
N ARG A 250 -4.97 11.51 10.75
CA ARG A 250 -5.54 11.38 12.09
C ARG A 250 -4.63 11.98 13.16
N SER A 251 -5.21 12.32 14.31
CA SER A 251 -4.46 12.56 15.54
C SER A 251 -3.93 11.22 16.13
N ASP A 252 -3.17 11.30 17.23
CA ASP A 252 -2.82 10.11 18.03
C ASP A 252 -4.06 9.48 18.68
#